data_AF-A0A2V3UWU5-F1
#
_entry.id   AF-A0A2V3UWU5-F1
#
_cell.length_a   1.000
_cell.length_b   1.000
_cell.length_c   1.000
_cell.angle_alpha   90.00
_cell.angle_beta   90.00
_cell.angle_gamma   90.00
#
_symmetry.space_group_name_H-M   'P 1'
#
loop_
_entity.id
_entity.type
_entity.pdbx_description
1 polymer ?
#
loop_
_entity_poly.entity_id
_entity_poly.type
_entity_poly.pdbx_seq_one_letter_code
_entity_poly.pdbx_strand_id
1 'polypeptide(L)'
;MLRTAMGASIATWLADPQVIEIMLNPDGRLWVDRLGLGLSDTGVQLTAADGERIIRLVAHHVGAEVHGDAPRVSAELPESGERFEGLLPPVVAAPTFAIRKPAVAVFLLEDYVNAEIMSGPEADLLRSGVADRLNILVAGGTGTGKTTLTNALLAEVAKTTDRVVLIEDTRELQCCAPNLVAMRTKEGVASLSDLVRSSLRLRPDRIPIGEVRGAEALDLLKAWGTGHPGGIGTIHAGSAIGALRRMEQLIQEAVVTVPRALIAETINLVAVLVRDGTGRRLAELARIDGLDPVTGDYRFIAATHTQGDTP
;
A
#
# COMPACT_ATOMS: atom_id res chain seq x y z
N MET A 1 -22.49 -9.93 -13.11
CA MET A 1 -23.20 -9.19 -14.19
C MET A 1 -22.35 -8.06 -14.80
N LEU A 2 -21.56 -7.33 -14.00
CA LEU A 2 -20.72 -6.21 -14.49
C LEU A 2 -19.54 -6.69 -15.37
N ARG A 3 -18.79 -7.71 -14.92
CA ARG A 3 -17.65 -8.29 -15.66
C ARG A 3 -18.02 -8.73 -17.08
N THR A 4 -19.18 -9.37 -17.24
CA THR A 4 -19.70 -9.81 -18.56
C THR A 4 -20.07 -8.64 -19.46
N ALA A 5 -20.49 -7.50 -18.89
CA ALA A 5 -20.86 -6.30 -19.66
C ALA A 5 -19.64 -5.54 -20.21
N MET A 6 -18.44 -5.83 -19.70
CA MET A 6 -17.15 -5.28 -20.16
C MET A 6 -16.62 -5.99 -21.43
N GLY A 7 -17.24 -7.10 -21.83
CA GLY A 7 -16.83 -7.88 -23.00
C GLY A 7 -16.02 -9.13 -22.64
N ALA A 8 -16.01 -10.09 -23.56
CA ALA A 8 -15.47 -11.44 -23.32
C ALA A 8 -13.96 -11.44 -23.04
N SER A 9 -13.18 -10.60 -23.73
CA SER A 9 -11.72 -10.52 -23.54
C SER A 9 -11.36 -10.03 -22.14
N ILE A 10 -11.98 -8.92 -21.69
CA ILE A 10 -11.77 -8.38 -20.35
C ILE A 10 -12.19 -9.38 -19.28
N ALA A 11 -13.35 -10.03 -19.45
CA ALA A 11 -13.81 -11.05 -18.51
C ALA A 11 -12.82 -12.23 -18.41
N THR A 12 -12.22 -12.64 -19.53
CA THR A 12 -11.21 -13.71 -19.57
C THR A 12 -9.95 -13.31 -18.80
N TRP A 13 -9.43 -12.10 -19.01
CA TRP A 13 -8.25 -11.61 -18.28
C TRP A 13 -8.52 -11.38 -16.79
N LEU A 14 -9.73 -10.95 -16.42
CA LEU A 14 -10.12 -10.84 -15.00
C LEU A 14 -10.14 -12.20 -14.30
N ALA A 15 -10.48 -13.27 -15.03
CA ALA A 15 -10.48 -14.64 -14.50
C ALA A 15 -9.08 -15.27 -14.45
N ASP A 16 -8.13 -14.80 -15.28
CA ASP A 16 -6.77 -15.32 -15.35
C ASP A 16 -5.95 -14.93 -14.12
N PRO A 17 -5.50 -15.87 -13.26
CA PRO A 17 -4.76 -15.57 -12.05
C PRO A 17 -3.39 -14.92 -12.29
N GLN A 18 -2.83 -15.02 -13.50
CA GLN A 18 -1.55 -14.39 -13.84
C GLN A 18 -1.69 -12.92 -14.20
N VAL A 19 -2.89 -12.44 -14.55
CA VAL A 19 -3.14 -11.02 -14.84
C VAL A 19 -3.24 -10.24 -13.54
N ILE A 20 -2.54 -9.11 -13.48
CA ILE A 20 -2.53 -8.17 -12.35
C ILE A 20 -3.41 -6.97 -12.67
N GLU A 21 -3.29 -6.43 -13.89
CA GLU A 21 -3.94 -5.19 -14.31
C GLU A 21 -4.34 -5.24 -15.78
N ILE A 22 -5.45 -4.60 -16.11
CA ILE A 22 -6.00 -4.46 -17.47
C ILE A 22 -6.20 -2.98 -17.74
N MET A 23 -5.69 -2.47 -18.87
CA MET A 23 -5.74 -1.05 -19.20
C MET A 23 -6.29 -0.83 -20.61
N LEU A 24 -7.18 0.13 -20.77
CA LEU A 24 -7.60 0.68 -22.07
C LEU A 24 -6.91 2.03 -22.26
N ASN A 25 -6.11 2.19 -23.31
CA ASN A 25 -5.51 3.48 -23.66
C ASN A 25 -6.43 4.31 -24.59
N PRO A 26 -6.25 5.64 -24.67
CA PRO A 26 -7.04 6.51 -25.55
C PRO A 26 -6.96 6.16 -27.04
N ASP A 27 -5.95 5.41 -27.48
CA ASP A 27 -5.83 4.90 -28.86
C ASP A 27 -6.72 3.66 -29.11
N GLY A 28 -7.51 3.24 -28.12
CA GLY A 28 -8.41 2.09 -28.17
C GLY A 28 -7.73 0.77 -27.83
N ARG A 29 -6.40 0.72 -27.64
CA ARG A 29 -5.68 -0.54 -27.40
C ARG A 29 -5.82 -1.01 -25.95
N LEU A 30 -6.02 -2.31 -25.80
CA LEU A 30 -6.03 -2.98 -24.49
C LEU A 30 -4.66 -3.56 -24.18
N TRP A 31 -4.20 -3.30 -22.96
CA TRP A 31 -2.95 -3.77 -22.40
C TRP A 31 -3.22 -4.61 -21.15
N VAL A 32 -2.34 -5.55 -20.87
CA VAL A 32 -2.37 -6.33 -19.62
C VAL A 32 -1.00 -6.35 -18.97
N ASP A 33 -0.97 -6.23 -17.65
CA ASP A 33 0.21 -6.54 -16.83
C ASP A 33 0.06 -7.96 -16.26
N ARG A 34 1.09 -8.78 -16.44
CA ARG A 34 1.12 -10.19 -16.01
C ARG A 34 2.27 -10.44 -15.04
N LEU A 35 1.99 -11.25 -14.02
CA LEU A 35 2.97 -11.64 -13.02
C LEU A 35 4.20 -12.29 -13.69
N GLY A 36 5.38 -11.70 -13.50
CA GLY A 36 6.65 -12.17 -14.03
C GLY A 36 6.94 -11.82 -15.50
N LEU A 37 5.93 -11.42 -16.29
CA LEU A 37 6.08 -11.07 -17.70
C LEU A 37 5.99 -9.56 -17.96
N GLY A 38 5.36 -8.82 -17.05
CA GLY A 38 5.20 -7.37 -17.17
C GLY A 38 4.10 -6.96 -18.15
N LEU A 39 4.17 -5.70 -18.56
CA LEU A 39 3.18 -5.03 -19.41
C LEU A 39 3.29 -5.48 -20.87
N SER A 40 2.15 -5.84 -21.48
CA SER A 40 2.08 -6.31 -22.87
C SER A 40 0.81 -5.84 -23.58
N ASP A 41 0.93 -5.54 -24.89
CA ASP A 41 -0.18 -5.28 -25.79
C ASP A 41 -0.93 -6.58 -26.07
N THR A 42 -2.25 -6.55 -25.96
CA THR A 42 -3.10 -7.72 -26.18
C THR A 42 -3.45 -7.94 -27.65
N GLY A 43 -3.23 -6.94 -28.51
CA GLY A 43 -3.70 -6.91 -29.89
C GLY A 43 -5.21 -6.67 -30.04
N VAL A 44 -5.95 -6.55 -28.92
CA VAL A 44 -7.39 -6.25 -28.91
C VAL A 44 -7.61 -4.74 -28.83
N GLN A 45 -8.59 -4.24 -29.56
CA GLN A 45 -9.00 -2.84 -29.53
C GLN A 45 -10.47 -2.70 -29.12
N LEU A 46 -10.78 -1.61 -28.41
CA LEU A 46 -12.13 -1.14 -28.14
C LEU A 46 -12.40 0.14 -28.89
N THR A 47 -13.64 0.30 -29.34
CA THR A 47 -14.11 1.59 -29.85
C THR A 47 -14.22 2.59 -28.70
N ALA A 48 -14.12 3.89 -29.00
CA ALA A 48 -14.35 4.93 -27.99
C ALA A 48 -15.73 4.80 -27.33
N ALA A 49 -16.76 4.46 -28.12
CA ALA A 49 -18.12 4.23 -27.62
C ALA A 49 -18.19 3.05 -26.62
N ASP A 50 -17.46 1.96 -26.88
CA ASP A 50 -17.39 0.83 -25.95
C ASP A 50 -16.64 1.17 -24.66
N GLY A 51 -15.51 1.87 -24.78
CA GLY A 51 -14.75 2.36 -23.61
C GLY A 51 -15.60 3.26 -22.72
N GLU A 52 -16.30 4.23 -23.32
CA GLU A 52 -17.22 5.12 -22.60
C GLU A 52 -18.39 4.34 -21.97
N ARG A 53 -18.99 3.40 -22.71
CA ARG A 53 -20.07 2.55 -22.20
C ARG A 53 -19.62 1.78 -20.95
N ILE A 54 -18.42 1.20 -20.95
CA ILE A 54 -17.87 0.48 -19.79
C ILE A 54 -17.71 1.41 -18.59
N ILE A 55 -17.10 2.59 -18.78
CA ILE A 55 -16.89 3.58 -17.72
C ILE A 55 -18.24 4.00 -17.10
N ARG A 56 -19.24 4.31 -17.94
CA ARG A 56 -20.59 4.69 -17.49
C ARG A 56 -21.31 3.55 -16.76
N LEU A 57 -21.13 2.30 -17.20
CA LEU A 57 -21.69 1.13 -16.53
C LEU A 57 -21.11 0.95 -15.12
N VAL A 58 -19.78 1.11 -14.98
CA VAL A 58 -19.13 1.07 -13.66
C VAL A 58 -19.63 2.20 -12.78
N ALA A 59 -19.67 3.44 -13.30
CA ALA A 59 -20.15 4.61 -12.56
C ALA A 59 -21.59 4.41 -12.04
N HIS A 60 -22.51 3.99 -12.92
CA HIS A 60 -23.88 3.67 -12.54
C HIS A 60 -23.94 2.59 -11.45
N HIS A 61 -23.11 1.54 -11.56
CA HIS A 61 -23.10 0.46 -10.58
C HIS A 61 -22.65 0.92 -9.19
N VAL A 62 -21.70 1.85 -9.09
CA VAL A 62 -21.23 2.40 -7.81
C VAL A 62 -21.98 3.65 -7.34
N GLY A 63 -23.01 4.07 -8.08
CA GLY A 63 -23.78 5.28 -7.78
C GLY A 63 -22.98 6.58 -7.96
N ALA A 64 -22.01 6.59 -8.87
CA ALA A 64 -21.24 7.76 -9.25
C ALA A 64 -21.74 8.36 -10.57
N GLU A 65 -21.59 9.66 -10.73
CA GLU A 65 -21.85 10.36 -12.00
C GLU A 65 -20.54 10.51 -12.78
N VAL A 66 -20.60 10.35 -14.11
CA VAL A 66 -19.44 10.54 -14.99
C VAL A 66 -19.88 11.18 -16.31
N HIS A 67 -19.31 12.33 -16.65
CA HIS A 67 -19.63 13.12 -17.86
C HIS A 67 -18.55 14.19 -18.11
N GLY A 68 -18.70 15.05 -19.12
CA GLY A 68 -17.67 16.04 -19.48
C GLY A 68 -17.23 16.96 -18.33
N ASP A 69 -18.18 17.41 -17.49
CA ASP A 69 -17.89 18.26 -16.32
C ASP A 69 -17.44 17.48 -15.07
N ALA A 70 -17.65 16.16 -15.06
CA ALA A 70 -17.19 15.23 -14.02
C ALA A 70 -16.54 14.00 -14.68
N PRO A 71 -15.36 14.16 -15.33
CA PRO A 71 -14.85 13.19 -16.28
C PRO A 71 -14.14 11.99 -15.65
N ARG A 72 -14.19 11.84 -14.33
CA ARG A 72 -13.45 10.83 -13.57
C ARG A 72 -14.40 9.97 -12.77
N VAL A 73 -14.17 8.66 -12.80
CA VAL A 73 -14.78 7.71 -11.87
C VAL A 73 -13.70 6.84 -11.24
N SER A 74 -13.72 6.76 -9.90
CA SER A 74 -12.92 5.83 -9.13
C SER A 74 -13.85 4.88 -8.38
N ALA A 75 -13.62 3.58 -8.51
CA ALA A 75 -14.55 2.56 -8.04
C ALA A 75 -13.83 1.30 -7.55
N GLU A 76 -14.49 0.58 -6.67
CA GLU A 76 -14.19 -0.83 -6.38
C GLU A 76 -15.32 -1.67 -6.98
N LEU A 77 -14.96 -2.62 -7.83
CA LEU A 77 -15.93 -3.47 -8.51
C LEU A 77 -16.57 -4.43 -7.50
N PRO A 78 -17.90 -4.58 -7.54
CA PRO A 78 -18.66 -5.47 -6.65
C PRO A 78 -18.21 -6.93 -6.82
N GLU A 79 -18.44 -7.76 -5.80
CA GLU A 79 -18.17 -9.21 -5.77
C GLU A 79 -16.69 -9.60 -5.78
N SER A 80 -15.85 -8.94 -6.57
CA SER A 80 -14.47 -9.32 -6.80
C SER A 80 -13.41 -8.33 -6.33
N GLY A 81 -13.80 -7.10 -5.97
CA GLY A 81 -12.93 -6.16 -5.27
C GLY A 81 -11.84 -5.51 -6.13
N GLU A 82 -11.90 -5.62 -7.47
CA GLU A 82 -10.95 -4.90 -8.33
C GLU A 82 -11.13 -3.40 -8.22
N ARG A 83 -10.01 -2.68 -8.23
CA ARG A 83 -10.03 -1.24 -8.38
C ARG A 83 -10.24 -0.88 -9.84
N PHE A 84 -11.12 0.07 -10.10
CA PHE A 84 -11.38 0.65 -11.41
C PHE A 84 -11.14 2.16 -11.34
N GLU A 85 -10.32 2.69 -12.25
CA GLU A 85 -10.19 4.13 -12.50
C GLU A 85 -10.54 4.38 -13.97
N GLY A 86 -11.53 5.22 -14.24
CA GLY A 86 -11.97 5.58 -15.59
C GLY A 86 -11.96 7.08 -15.81
N LEU A 87 -11.53 7.49 -17.01
CA LEU A 87 -11.47 8.89 -17.43
C LEU A 87 -12.15 9.08 -18.79
N LEU A 88 -12.91 10.17 -18.91
CA LEU A 88 -13.57 10.62 -20.15
C LEU A 88 -13.00 11.97 -20.63
N PRO A 89 -13.24 12.34 -21.90
CA PRO A 89 -13.02 13.71 -22.35
C PRO A 89 -13.76 14.74 -21.48
N PRO A 90 -13.21 15.96 -21.28
CA PRO A 90 -12.04 16.52 -21.98
C PRO A 90 -10.68 16.29 -21.30
N VAL A 91 -10.62 15.59 -20.15
CA VAL A 91 -9.35 15.37 -19.42
C VAL A 91 -8.41 14.43 -20.18
N VAL A 92 -8.97 13.55 -21.00
CA VAL A 92 -8.27 12.63 -21.89
C VAL A 92 -8.82 12.75 -23.30
N ALA A 93 -8.01 12.45 -24.33
CA ALA A 93 -8.42 12.58 -25.73
C ALA A 93 -9.56 11.62 -26.13
N ALA A 94 -9.63 10.46 -25.49
CA ALA A 94 -10.66 9.45 -25.66
C ALA A 94 -10.80 8.64 -24.35
N PRO A 95 -11.92 7.91 -24.16
CA PRO A 95 -12.16 7.11 -22.97
C PRO A 95 -11.00 6.16 -22.64
N THR A 96 -10.56 6.15 -21.38
CA THR A 96 -9.48 5.29 -20.88
C THR A 96 -9.83 4.78 -19.50
N PHE A 97 -9.38 3.58 -19.15
CA PHE A 97 -9.53 3.04 -17.80
C PHE A 97 -8.40 2.08 -17.44
N ALA A 98 -8.22 1.87 -16.14
CA ALA A 98 -7.40 0.81 -15.57
C ALA A 98 -8.23 -0.03 -14.59
N ILE A 99 -8.10 -1.35 -14.68
CA ILE A 99 -8.71 -2.32 -13.76
C ILE A 99 -7.59 -3.10 -13.09
N ARG A 100 -7.37 -2.84 -11.80
CA ARG A 100 -6.34 -3.53 -11.02
C ARG A 100 -6.97 -4.55 -10.10
N LYS A 101 -6.53 -5.80 -10.24
CA LYS A 101 -7.04 -6.91 -9.43
C LYS A 101 -6.50 -6.84 -7.99
N PRO A 102 -7.28 -7.30 -7.00
CA PRO A 102 -6.76 -7.45 -5.65
C PRO A 102 -5.63 -8.48 -5.64
N ALA A 103 -4.67 -8.31 -4.74
CA ALA A 103 -3.61 -9.30 -4.54
C ALA A 103 -4.24 -10.64 -4.13
N VAL A 104 -3.96 -11.71 -4.88
CA VAL A 104 -4.59 -13.02 -4.64
C VAL A 104 -3.80 -13.87 -3.64
N ALA A 105 -2.50 -13.64 -3.49
CA ALA A 105 -1.63 -14.39 -2.58
C ALA A 105 -1.06 -13.48 -1.48
N VAL A 106 -1.30 -13.85 -0.22
CA VAL A 106 -0.55 -13.34 0.93
C VAL A 106 0.74 -14.13 1.01
N PHE A 107 1.88 -13.47 0.78
CA PHE A 107 3.20 -14.04 1.02
C PHE A 107 3.49 -14.00 2.52
N LEU A 108 4.05 -15.08 3.06
CA LEU A 108 4.55 -15.15 4.43
C LEU A 108 6.01 -14.69 4.48
N LEU A 109 6.52 -14.35 5.66
CA LEU A 109 7.94 -13.98 5.81
C LEU A 109 8.87 -15.11 5.35
N GLU A 110 8.49 -16.36 5.56
CA GLU A 110 9.22 -17.53 5.05
C GLU A 110 9.33 -17.54 3.52
N ASP A 111 8.33 -17.07 2.79
CA ASP A 111 8.38 -16.99 1.33
C ASP A 111 9.45 -15.99 0.86
N TYR A 112 9.66 -14.91 1.61
CA TYR A 112 10.72 -13.95 1.33
C TYR A 112 12.11 -14.54 1.60
N VAL A 113 12.25 -15.38 2.62
CA VAL A 113 13.50 -16.10 2.91
C VAL A 113 13.79 -17.14 1.83
N ASN A 114 12.80 -17.93 1.45
CA ASN A 114 12.93 -18.95 0.40
C ASN A 114 13.23 -18.35 -0.98
N ALA A 115 12.74 -17.14 -1.25
CA ALA A 115 13.01 -16.39 -2.47
C ALA A 115 14.29 -15.54 -2.40
N GLU A 116 15.08 -15.65 -1.31
CA GLU A 116 16.31 -14.90 -1.06
C GLU A 116 16.12 -13.36 -1.12
N ILE A 117 14.90 -12.89 -0.88
CA ILE A 117 14.56 -11.45 -0.83
C ILE A 117 15.03 -10.86 0.51
N MET A 118 15.01 -11.65 1.58
CA MET A 118 15.60 -11.31 2.88
C MET A 118 16.21 -12.56 3.53
N SER A 119 17.09 -12.36 4.50
CA SER A 119 17.69 -13.44 5.28
C SER A 119 16.74 -13.94 6.39
N GLY A 120 16.99 -15.15 6.89
CA GLY A 120 16.27 -15.71 8.05
C GLY A 120 16.31 -14.79 9.28
N PRO A 121 17.49 -14.27 9.71
CA PRO A 121 17.57 -13.33 10.82
C PRO A 121 16.76 -12.05 10.64
N GLU A 122 16.68 -11.50 9.43
CA GLU A 122 15.84 -10.32 9.15
C GLU A 122 14.35 -10.66 9.29
N ALA A 123 13.92 -11.84 8.81
CA ALA A 123 12.55 -12.32 8.98
C ALA A 123 12.22 -12.55 10.47
N ASP A 124 13.14 -13.11 11.26
CA ASP A 124 12.98 -13.31 12.70
C ASP A 124 12.90 -11.98 13.45
N LEU A 125 13.69 -10.98 13.05
CA LEU A 125 13.61 -9.65 13.62
C LEU A 125 12.27 -8.97 13.31
N LEU A 126 11.76 -9.09 12.09
CA LEU A 126 10.44 -8.58 11.73
C LEU A 126 9.33 -9.29 12.52
N ARG A 127 9.41 -10.62 12.66
CA ARG A 127 8.45 -11.43 13.42
C ARG A 127 8.43 -11.07 14.90
N SER A 128 9.60 -11.00 15.53
CA SER A 128 9.74 -10.55 16.91
C SER A 128 9.26 -9.11 17.09
N GLY A 129 9.59 -8.22 16.15
CA GLY A 129 9.08 -6.85 16.14
C GLY A 129 7.55 -6.79 16.12
N VAL A 130 6.88 -7.62 15.32
CA VAL A 130 5.42 -7.73 15.34
C VAL A 130 4.92 -8.23 16.70
N ALA A 131 5.51 -9.32 17.22
CA ALA A 131 5.12 -9.89 18.52
C ALA A 131 5.27 -8.90 19.67
N ASP A 132 6.36 -8.13 19.68
CA ASP A 132 6.69 -7.12 20.69
C ASP A 132 5.94 -5.78 20.47
N ARG A 133 5.01 -5.73 19.51
CA ARG A 133 4.23 -4.54 19.15
C ARG A 133 5.13 -3.33 18.82
N LEU A 134 6.24 -3.56 18.11
CA LEU A 134 7.03 -2.48 17.54
C LEU A 134 6.26 -1.81 16.40
N ASN A 135 6.41 -0.48 16.27
CA ASN A 135 5.89 0.25 15.12
C ASN A 135 6.88 0.09 13.95
N ILE A 136 6.39 -0.46 12.84
CA ILE A 136 7.19 -0.85 11.68
C ILE A 136 6.76 -0.03 10.47
N LEU A 137 7.70 0.68 9.86
CA LEU A 137 7.50 1.32 8.56
C LEU A 137 8.14 0.50 7.43
N VAL A 138 7.36 0.20 6.41
CA VAL A 138 7.84 -0.44 5.19
C VAL A 138 8.03 0.63 4.10
N ALA A 139 9.27 0.85 3.71
CA ALA A 139 9.67 1.83 2.72
C ALA A 139 10.02 1.19 1.37
N GLY A 140 9.96 1.98 0.30
CA GLY A 140 10.31 1.54 -1.06
C GLY A 140 9.64 2.33 -2.18
N GLY A 141 10.16 2.17 -3.39
CA GLY A 141 9.59 2.74 -4.61
C GLY A 141 8.24 2.13 -5.01
N THR A 142 7.69 2.60 -6.13
CA THR A 142 6.52 1.96 -6.76
C THR A 142 6.90 0.57 -7.27
N GLY A 143 6.05 -0.44 -7.04
CA GLY A 143 6.27 -1.80 -7.53
C GLY A 143 7.36 -2.62 -6.80
N THR A 144 7.99 -2.08 -5.75
CA THR A 144 9.02 -2.81 -4.99
C THR A 144 8.46 -3.87 -4.03
N GLY A 145 7.15 -3.83 -3.73
CA GLY A 145 6.46 -4.84 -2.91
C GLY A 145 6.17 -4.43 -1.46
N LYS A 146 6.15 -3.12 -1.14
CA LYS A 146 5.83 -2.60 0.21
C LYS A 146 4.55 -3.19 0.81
N THR A 147 3.46 -3.10 0.05
CA THR A 147 2.15 -3.61 0.47
C THR A 147 2.18 -5.13 0.66
N THR A 148 2.92 -5.84 -0.19
CA THR A 148 3.10 -7.29 -0.08
C THR A 148 3.82 -7.67 1.21
N LEU A 149 4.91 -6.98 1.57
CA LEU A 149 5.62 -7.24 2.84
C LEU A 149 4.76 -6.84 4.03
N THR A 150 3.99 -5.76 3.91
CA THR A 150 3.02 -5.35 4.94
C THR A 150 1.97 -6.44 5.18
N ASN A 151 1.47 -7.09 4.12
CA ASN A 151 0.56 -8.23 4.25
C ASN A 151 1.23 -9.44 4.93
N ALA A 152 2.52 -9.69 4.70
CA ALA A 152 3.27 -10.71 5.43
C ALA A 152 3.34 -10.40 6.93
N LEU A 153 3.60 -9.14 7.29
CA LEU A 153 3.61 -8.69 8.69
C LEU A 153 2.20 -8.76 9.31
N LEU A 154 1.15 -8.45 8.55
CA LEU A 154 -0.24 -8.61 9.00
C LEU A 154 -0.62 -10.08 9.19
N ALA A 155 -0.02 -11.01 8.45
CA ALA A 155 -0.18 -12.44 8.69
C ALA A 155 0.46 -12.86 10.03
N GLU A 156 1.57 -12.26 10.45
CA GLU A 156 2.12 -12.42 11.80
C GLU A 156 1.20 -11.80 12.87
N VAL A 157 0.64 -10.61 12.61
CA VAL A 157 -0.37 -9.99 13.50
C VAL A 157 -1.59 -10.90 13.67
N ALA A 158 -2.04 -11.56 12.60
CA ALA A 158 -3.21 -12.44 12.66
C ALA A 158 -3.00 -13.67 13.57
N LYS A 159 -1.76 -14.01 13.94
CA LYS A 159 -1.44 -15.06 14.91
C LYS A 159 -1.65 -14.60 16.36
N THR A 160 -1.90 -13.32 16.60
CA THR A 160 -2.16 -12.77 17.94
C THR A 160 -3.66 -12.67 18.23
N THR A 161 -4.02 -12.13 19.40
CA THR A 161 -5.41 -11.83 19.79
C THR A 161 -5.76 -10.35 19.67
N ASP A 162 -4.90 -9.59 18.99
CA ASP A 162 -5.00 -8.13 18.92
C ASP A 162 -6.25 -7.69 18.14
N ARG A 163 -6.92 -6.66 18.64
CA ARG A 163 -7.93 -5.93 17.87
C ARG A 163 -7.24 -5.02 16.85
N VAL A 164 -7.43 -5.30 15.58
CA VAL A 164 -6.81 -4.55 14.48
C VAL A 164 -7.81 -3.55 13.91
N VAL A 165 -7.43 -2.29 13.85
CA VAL A 165 -8.17 -1.25 13.10
C VAL A 165 -7.32 -0.85 11.89
N LEU A 166 -7.62 -1.46 10.76
CA LEU A 166 -6.92 -1.30 9.48
C LEU A 166 -7.47 -0.07 8.75
N ILE A 167 -6.57 0.78 8.25
CA ILE A 167 -6.95 2.02 7.54
C ILE A 167 -6.25 2.06 6.17
N GLU A 168 -6.99 2.25 5.09
CA GLU A 168 -6.39 2.34 3.74
C GLU A 168 -7.17 3.26 2.80
N ASP A 169 -6.50 3.82 1.78
CA ASP A 169 -7.21 4.53 0.71
C ASP A 169 -7.86 3.57 -0.29
N THR A 170 -7.13 2.53 -0.64
CA THR A 170 -7.54 1.47 -1.55
C THR A 170 -7.34 0.14 -0.84
N ARG A 171 -8.31 -0.78 -1.00
CA ARG A 171 -8.22 -2.14 -0.49
C ARG A 171 -7.07 -2.91 -1.12
N GLU A 172 -5.92 -2.90 -0.46
CA GLU A 172 -4.76 -3.70 -0.82
C GLU A 172 -4.25 -4.52 0.37
N LEU A 173 -4.54 -4.09 1.60
CA LEU A 173 -4.08 -4.78 2.79
C LEU A 173 -4.97 -5.99 3.11
N GLN A 174 -4.32 -7.10 3.46
CA GLN A 174 -4.95 -8.37 3.77
C GLN A 174 -4.61 -8.74 5.20
N CYS A 175 -5.61 -8.68 6.08
CA CYS A 175 -5.47 -9.04 7.48
C CYS A 175 -6.54 -10.09 7.85
N CYS A 176 -6.10 -11.22 8.37
CA CYS A 176 -6.97 -12.30 8.82
C CYS A 176 -7.13 -12.33 10.34
N ALA A 177 -6.80 -11.24 11.05
CA ALA A 177 -6.98 -11.15 12.48
C ALA A 177 -8.47 -11.36 12.84
N PRO A 178 -8.81 -12.20 13.84
CA PRO A 178 -10.21 -12.49 14.16
C PRO A 178 -11.02 -11.25 14.56
N ASN A 179 -10.37 -10.26 15.18
CA ASN A 179 -10.99 -9.03 15.66
C ASN A 179 -10.54 -7.83 14.81
N LEU A 180 -11.10 -7.72 13.61
CA LEU A 180 -10.73 -6.72 12.60
C LEU A 180 -11.84 -5.69 12.36
N VAL A 181 -11.46 -4.42 12.31
CA VAL A 181 -12.24 -3.34 11.70
C VAL A 181 -11.42 -2.77 10.54
N ALA A 182 -11.91 -2.94 9.32
CA ALA A 182 -11.30 -2.36 8.12
C ALA A 182 -12.04 -1.08 7.72
N MET A 183 -11.33 0.04 7.75
CA MET A 183 -11.82 1.36 7.35
C MET A 183 -11.10 1.81 6.08
N ARG A 184 -11.82 2.52 5.23
CA ARG A 184 -11.26 3.10 4.02
C ARG A 184 -11.64 4.55 3.84
N THR A 185 -10.79 5.31 3.18
CA THR A 185 -11.14 6.69 2.82
C THR A 185 -12.27 6.71 1.81
N LYS A 186 -12.97 7.82 1.79
CA LYS A 186 -14.00 8.11 0.80
C LYS A 186 -13.95 9.59 0.52
N GLU A 187 -13.65 9.93 -0.73
CA GLU A 187 -13.53 11.32 -1.19
C GLU A 187 -14.76 12.14 -0.77
N GLY A 188 -14.52 13.31 -0.16
CA GLY A 188 -15.57 14.19 0.37
C GLY A 188 -16.29 13.70 1.64
N VAL A 189 -15.98 12.50 2.16
CA VAL A 189 -16.67 11.91 3.32
C VAL A 189 -15.71 11.66 4.48
N ALA A 190 -14.58 11.02 4.24
CA ALA A 190 -13.59 10.71 5.27
C ALA A 190 -12.18 10.63 4.68
N SER A 191 -11.27 11.46 5.20
CA SER A 191 -9.83 11.41 4.91
C SER A 191 -9.11 10.37 5.77
N LEU A 192 -7.85 10.04 5.44
CA LEU A 192 -7.02 9.18 6.31
C LEU A 192 -6.92 9.74 7.73
N SER A 193 -6.74 11.06 7.89
CA SER A 193 -6.72 11.74 9.19
C SER A 193 -8.01 11.51 9.98
N ASP A 194 -9.18 11.61 9.34
CA ASP A 194 -10.47 11.38 10.01
C ASP A 194 -10.60 9.94 10.50
N LEU A 195 -10.12 8.98 9.70
CA LEU A 195 -10.12 7.57 10.04
C LEU A 195 -9.16 7.24 11.18
N VAL A 196 -7.95 7.82 11.18
CA VAL A 196 -6.98 7.66 12.28
C VAL A 196 -7.54 8.23 13.58
N ARG A 197 -8.19 9.41 13.54
CA ARG A 197 -8.81 9.96 14.76
C ARG A 197 -9.99 9.11 15.24
N SER A 198 -10.76 8.55 14.31
CA SER A 198 -11.88 7.67 14.62
C SER A 198 -11.41 6.35 15.25
N SER A 199 -10.28 5.80 14.78
CA SER A 199 -9.75 4.52 15.26
C SER A 199 -9.42 4.57 16.75
N LEU A 200 -8.96 5.70 17.28
CA LEU A 200 -8.66 5.89 18.71
C LEU A 200 -9.85 5.62 19.64
N ARG A 201 -11.08 5.73 19.12
CA ARG A 201 -12.32 5.47 19.87
C ARG A 201 -12.82 4.03 19.75
N LEU A 202 -12.17 3.23 18.91
CA LEU A 202 -12.54 1.84 18.64
C LEU A 202 -11.78 0.84 19.52
N ARG A 203 -11.00 1.32 20.50
CA ARG A 203 -10.12 0.54 21.38
C ARG A 203 -9.24 -0.44 20.58
N PRO A 204 -8.43 0.05 19.62
CA PRO A 204 -7.52 -0.80 18.86
C PRO A 204 -6.40 -1.31 19.76
N ASP A 205 -5.91 -2.52 19.49
CA ASP A 205 -4.57 -2.92 19.93
C ASP A 205 -3.51 -2.49 18.92
N ARG A 206 -3.88 -2.42 17.62
CA ARG A 206 -3.01 -2.00 16.52
C ARG A 206 -3.76 -1.17 15.50
N ILE A 207 -3.05 -0.22 14.89
CA ILE A 207 -3.56 0.62 13.80
C ILE A 207 -2.62 0.52 12.60
N PRO A 208 -2.74 -0.54 11.77
CA PRO A 208 -2.02 -0.60 10.51
C PRO A 208 -2.62 0.36 9.48
N ILE A 209 -1.76 0.95 8.65
CA ILE A 209 -2.15 1.88 7.60
C ILE A 209 -1.60 1.44 6.23
N GLY A 210 -2.42 1.57 5.18
CA GLY A 210 -2.04 1.25 3.80
C GLY A 210 -0.77 1.96 3.37
N GLU A 211 -0.84 3.28 3.23
CA GLU A 211 0.29 4.13 2.86
C GLU A 211 0.11 5.52 3.47
N VAL A 212 1.18 6.06 4.05
CA VAL A 212 1.21 7.44 4.54
C VAL A 212 1.66 8.35 3.40
N ARG A 213 0.79 9.26 2.99
CA ARG A 213 0.91 10.12 1.81
C ARG A 213 0.83 11.61 2.11
N GLY A 214 0.34 12.01 3.29
CA GLY A 214 0.07 13.41 3.61
C GLY A 214 0.05 13.72 5.12
N ALA A 215 -0.70 14.78 5.46
CA ALA A 215 -0.85 15.33 6.80
C ALA A 215 -1.30 14.32 7.88
N GLU A 216 -1.91 13.19 7.52
CA GLU A 216 -2.28 12.11 8.45
C GLU A 216 -1.08 11.53 9.20
N ALA A 217 0.13 11.70 8.67
CA ALA A 217 1.39 11.30 9.30
C ALA A 217 1.48 11.72 10.78
N LEU A 218 1.07 12.95 11.11
CA LEU A 218 1.11 13.44 12.49
C LEU A 218 0.05 12.79 13.38
N ASP A 219 -1.16 12.62 12.87
CA ASP A 219 -2.24 11.96 13.60
C ASP A 219 -1.87 10.48 13.87
N LEU A 220 -1.24 9.82 12.89
CA LEU A 220 -0.78 8.44 13.00
C LEU A 220 0.33 8.28 14.03
N LEU A 221 1.34 9.15 14.00
CA LEU A 221 2.42 9.13 15.00
C LEU A 221 1.90 9.37 16.41
N LYS A 222 0.95 10.29 16.58
CA LYS A 222 0.30 10.47 17.87
C LYS A 222 -0.42 9.20 18.29
N ALA A 223 -1.21 8.59 17.39
CA ALA A 223 -1.93 7.35 17.68
C ALA A 223 -1.00 6.21 18.14
N TRP A 224 0.09 5.99 17.40
CA TRP A 224 1.10 4.98 17.71
C TRP A 224 1.89 5.31 18.98
N GLY A 225 2.24 6.57 19.20
CA GLY A 225 2.97 7.04 20.37
C GLY A 225 2.14 7.12 21.64
N THR A 226 0.81 7.28 21.54
CA THR A 226 -0.09 7.43 22.69
C THR A 226 -1.00 6.21 22.85
N GLY A 227 -0.40 5.09 23.27
CA GLY A 227 -1.12 3.94 23.83
C GLY A 227 -1.59 2.88 22.83
N HIS A 228 -1.29 3.02 21.53
CA HIS A 228 -1.65 2.04 20.50
C HIS A 228 -0.43 1.61 19.65
N PRO A 229 0.59 0.97 20.28
CA PRO A 229 1.80 0.53 19.58
C PRO A 229 1.50 -0.64 18.64
N GLY A 230 2.52 -1.11 17.91
CA GLY A 230 2.39 -2.24 16.99
C GLY A 230 1.77 -1.86 15.65
N GLY A 231 1.83 -0.58 15.30
CA GLY A 231 1.43 -0.07 14.00
C GLY A 231 2.34 -0.54 12.88
N ILE A 232 1.75 -0.80 11.71
CA ILE A 232 2.50 -1.15 10.50
C ILE A 232 2.01 -0.22 9.40
N GLY A 233 2.92 0.44 8.69
CA GLY A 233 2.54 1.36 7.62
C GLY A 233 3.52 1.35 6.46
N THR A 234 3.07 1.71 5.27
CA THR A 234 3.98 1.93 4.14
C THR A 234 4.26 3.41 3.89
N ILE A 235 5.44 3.70 3.34
CA ILE A 235 5.83 5.05 2.91
C ILE A 235 6.74 4.99 1.69
N HIS A 236 6.66 5.96 0.79
CA HIS A 236 7.59 6.04 -0.34
C HIS A 236 8.91 6.68 0.08
N ALA A 237 9.96 5.87 0.14
CA ALA A 237 11.33 6.30 0.38
C ALA A 237 12.34 5.25 -0.12
N GLY A 238 13.57 5.66 -0.41
CA GLY A 238 14.64 4.78 -0.90
C GLY A 238 15.63 4.29 0.15
N SER A 239 15.50 4.74 1.40
CA SER A 239 16.37 4.36 2.53
C SER A 239 15.63 4.60 3.86
N ALA A 240 16.13 4.07 4.97
CA ALA A 240 15.50 4.23 6.27
C ALA A 240 15.53 5.68 6.74
N ILE A 241 16.68 6.36 6.61
CA ILE A 241 16.78 7.80 6.85
C ILE A 241 15.87 8.60 5.92
N GLY A 242 15.74 8.18 4.66
CA GLY A 242 14.82 8.77 3.70
C GLY A 242 13.36 8.64 4.13
N ALA A 243 12.98 7.50 4.72
CA ALA A 243 11.64 7.26 5.22
C ALA A 243 11.30 8.19 6.39
N LEU A 244 12.22 8.37 7.35
CA LEU A 244 12.03 9.29 8.46
C LEU A 244 11.97 10.75 8.00
N ARG A 245 12.85 11.17 7.08
CA ARG A 245 12.79 12.51 6.48
C ARG A 245 11.52 12.73 5.64
N ARG A 246 11.03 11.70 4.95
CA ARG A 246 9.74 11.78 4.26
C ARG A 246 8.59 11.94 5.26
N MET A 247 8.63 11.20 6.37
CA MET A 247 7.67 11.37 7.46
C MET A 247 7.67 12.82 7.99
N GLU A 248 8.85 13.43 8.16
CA GLU A 248 8.94 14.86 8.52
C GLU A 248 8.23 15.76 7.50
N GLN A 249 8.51 15.58 6.21
CA GLN A 249 7.89 16.38 5.15
C GLN A 249 6.36 16.27 5.14
N LEU A 250 5.84 15.05 5.33
CA LEU A 250 4.39 14.82 5.39
C LEU A 250 3.76 15.50 6.61
N ILE A 251 4.45 15.49 7.75
CA ILE A 251 4.00 16.21 8.96
C ILE A 251 4.04 17.73 8.73
N GLN A 252 5.00 18.24 7.95
CA GLN A 252 5.09 19.68 7.64
C GLN A 252 3.88 20.21 6.88
N GLU A 253 3.09 19.35 6.23
CA GLU A 253 1.83 19.73 5.62
C GLU A 253 0.77 20.14 6.67
N ALA A 254 0.90 19.65 7.91
CA ALA A 254 -0.03 19.92 9.01
C ALA A 254 0.49 20.96 10.01
N VAL A 255 1.81 21.03 10.24
CA VAL A 255 2.41 21.88 11.27
C VAL A 255 3.74 22.50 10.81
N VAL A 256 4.05 23.71 11.31
CA VAL A 256 5.29 24.42 10.95
C VAL A 256 6.53 23.73 11.56
N THR A 257 6.43 23.30 12.82
CA THR A 257 7.55 22.66 13.54
C THR A 257 7.31 21.17 13.67
N VAL A 258 8.18 20.38 13.06
CA VAL A 258 8.09 18.91 13.09
C VAL A 258 8.59 18.37 14.43
N PRO A 259 7.82 17.52 15.12
CA PRO A 259 8.25 16.88 16.36
C PRO A 259 9.18 15.69 16.05
N ARG A 260 10.42 15.95 15.64
CA ARG A 260 11.39 14.91 15.24
C ARG A 260 11.67 13.88 16.35
N ALA A 261 11.68 14.32 17.60
CA ALA A 261 11.83 13.41 18.75
C ALA A 261 10.68 12.39 18.81
N LEU A 262 9.43 12.83 18.58
CA LEU A 262 8.27 11.95 18.54
C LEU A 262 8.40 10.91 17.41
N ILE A 263 8.90 11.31 16.24
CA ILE A 263 9.16 10.38 15.13
C ILE A 263 10.14 9.28 15.57
N ALA A 264 11.27 9.70 16.15
CA ALA A 264 12.35 8.80 16.57
C ALA A 264 11.95 7.87 17.72
N GLU A 265 11.09 8.33 18.63
CA GLU A 265 10.58 7.53 19.75
C GLU A 265 9.47 6.57 19.33
N THR A 266 8.67 6.96 18.33
CA THR A 266 7.49 6.19 17.92
C THR A 266 7.83 5.11 16.92
N ILE A 267 8.62 5.39 15.88
CA ILE A 267 8.96 4.40 14.85
C ILE A 267 10.14 3.57 15.34
N ASN A 268 9.97 2.25 15.42
CA ASN A 268 11.00 1.38 15.98
C ASN A 268 11.83 0.68 14.91
N LEU A 269 11.19 0.26 13.81
CA LEU A 269 11.84 -0.42 12.68
C LEU A 269 11.45 0.23 11.36
N VAL A 270 12.42 0.31 10.44
CA VAL A 270 12.17 0.65 9.03
C VAL A 270 12.75 -0.46 8.15
N ALA A 271 11.89 -1.06 7.32
CA ALA A 271 12.24 -2.08 6.34
C ALA A 271 12.15 -1.49 4.93
N VAL A 272 13.26 -1.40 4.20
CA VAL A 272 13.35 -0.77 2.88
C VAL A 272 13.43 -1.82 1.79
N LEU A 273 12.42 -1.87 0.92
CA LEU A 273 12.41 -2.74 -0.26
C LEU A 273 12.84 -1.98 -1.50
N VAL A 274 13.77 -2.58 -2.24
CA VAL A 274 14.17 -2.12 -3.58
C VAL A 274 13.86 -3.19 -4.61
N ARG A 275 13.72 -2.74 -5.86
CA ARG A 275 13.68 -3.63 -7.02
C ARG A 275 14.72 -3.12 -8.00
N ASP A 276 15.68 -3.97 -8.32
CA ASP A 276 16.73 -3.70 -9.29
C ASP A 276 16.71 -4.78 -10.39
N GLY A 277 17.75 -4.83 -11.24
CA GLY A 277 17.83 -5.76 -12.35
C GLY A 277 17.89 -7.24 -11.96
N THR A 278 18.19 -7.56 -10.69
CA THR A 278 18.30 -8.94 -10.21
C THR A 278 17.05 -9.42 -9.47
N GLY A 279 16.19 -8.50 -9.04
CA GLY A 279 14.90 -8.85 -8.43
C GLY A 279 14.47 -7.87 -7.35
N ARG A 280 13.60 -8.35 -6.45
CA ARG A 280 13.24 -7.63 -5.24
C ARG A 280 14.18 -8.07 -4.12
N ARG A 281 14.60 -7.14 -3.27
CA ARG A 281 15.37 -7.44 -2.05
C ARG A 281 15.05 -6.44 -0.94
N LEU A 282 15.14 -6.90 0.30
CA LEU A 282 15.22 -6.05 1.48
C LEU A 282 16.61 -5.40 1.50
N ALA A 283 16.67 -4.11 1.18
CA ALA A 283 17.93 -3.39 1.06
C ALA A 283 18.47 -2.90 2.40
N GLU A 284 17.56 -2.61 3.34
CA GLU A 284 17.90 -2.07 4.65
C GLU A 284 16.82 -2.48 5.64
N LEU A 285 17.23 -3.00 6.79
CA LEU A 285 16.39 -3.19 7.96
C LEU A 285 17.05 -2.46 9.12
N ALA A 286 16.48 -1.31 9.49
CA ALA A 286 17.09 -0.40 10.46
C ALA A 286 16.23 -0.28 11.72
N ARG A 287 16.86 -0.37 12.89
CA ARG A 287 16.23 -0.06 14.18
C ARG A 287 16.57 1.36 14.58
N ILE A 288 15.57 2.15 14.96
CA ILE A 288 15.76 3.56 15.31
C ILE A 288 16.19 3.65 16.78
N ASP A 289 17.18 4.51 17.05
CA ASP A 289 17.78 4.73 18.37
C ASP A 289 17.82 6.22 18.75
N GLY A 290 16.69 6.88 18.53
CA GLY A 290 16.50 8.29 18.87
C GLY A 290 17.19 9.27 17.93
N LEU A 291 17.46 10.46 18.45
CA LEU A 291 18.18 11.53 17.77
C LEU A 291 19.58 11.68 18.35
N ASP A 292 20.53 12.03 17.49
CA ASP A 292 21.87 12.41 17.90
C ASP A 292 21.81 13.76 18.64
N PRO A 293 22.32 13.86 19.87
CA PRO A 293 22.22 15.07 20.68
C PRO A 293 23.08 16.24 20.14
N VAL A 294 24.05 15.96 19.27
CA VAL A 294 24.98 16.95 18.69
C VAL A 294 24.48 17.40 17.31
N THR A 295 24.21 16.46 16.41
CA THR A 295 23.82 16.77 15.02
C THR A 295 22.31 16.95 14.87
N GLY A 296 21.52 16.38 15.79
CA GLY A 296 20.08 16.31 15.68
C GLY A 296 19.60 15.34 14.59
N ASP A 297 20.46 14.54 13.96
CA ASP A 297 20.05 13.53 12.97
C ASP A 297 19.52 12.26 13.65
N TYR A 298 18.75 11.44 12.92
CA TYR A 298 18.30 10.14 13.43
C TYR A 298 19.47 9.17 13.56
N ARG A 299 19.48 8.42 14.66
CA ARG A 299 20.43 7.34 14.87
C ARG A 299 19.75 6.00 14.60
N PHE A 300 20.55 5.09 14.05
CA PHE A 300 20.12 3.73 13.79
C PHE A 300 21.07 2.75 14.47
N ILE A 301 20.51 1.65 14.97
CA ILE A 301 21.26 0.45 15.32
C ILE A 301 21.12 -0.49 14.13
N ALA A 302 22.26 -0.96 13.60
CA ALA A 302 22.28 -1.98 12.57
C ALA A 302 21.54 -3.21 13.10
N ALA A 303 20.44 -3.58 12.43
CA ALA A 303 19.52 -4.56 12.99
C ALA A 303 20.01 -6.01 12.83
N THR A 304 21.00 -6.24 11.96
CA THR A 304 21.79 -7.48 11.84
C THR A 304 23.14 -7.21 11.14
N HIS A 305 24.22 -7.83 11.62
CA HIS A 305 25.53 -7.86 10.94
C HIS A 305 25.45 -8.67 9.63
N THR A 306 25.97 -8.09 8.55
CA THR A 306 26.39 -8.81 7.35
C THR A 306 27.44 -9.86 7.72
N GLN A 307 27.13 -11.15 7.58
CA GLN A 307 28.14 -12.12 7.13
C GLN A 307 28.31 -11.88 5.63
N GLY A 308 29.48 -11.65 5.04
CA GLY A 308 30.85 -11.62 5.50
C GLY A 308 31.67 -11.68 4.21
N ASP A 309 32.34 -10.58 3.85
CA ASP A 309 33.50 -10.67 2.98
C ASP A 309 34.45 -11.66 3.64
N THR A 310 34.80 -12.73 2.93
CA THR A 310 35.91 -13.61 3.32
C THR A 310 36.91 -13.58 2.17
N PRO A 311 38.21 -13.40 2.46
CA PRO A 311 39.23 -12.98 1.50
C PRO A 311 39.56 -14.00 0.40
#